data_AF-A0AA40ZRI5-F1
#
_entry.id   AF-A0AA40ZRI5-F1
#
_cell.length_a   1.000
_cell.length_b   1.000
_cell.length_c   1.000
_cell.angle_alpha   90.00
_cell.angle_beta   90.00
_cell.angle_gamma   90.00
#
_symmetry.space_group_name_H-M   'P 1'
#
loop_
_entity.id
_entity.type
_entity.pdbx_description
1 polymer ?
#
loop_
_entity_poly.entity_id
_entity_poly.type
_entity_poly.pdbx_seq_one_letter_code
_entity_poly.pdbx_strand_id
1 'polypeptide(L)' 'MKKNKSSERGRYVSVEKVQKMLSDLGLQLCEGRKRIHAAQRDNSIVFYVSGGTVNITFQEGGAQ' A
#
# COMPACT_ATOMS: atom_id res chain seq x y z
N MET A 1 4.72 -26.58 -20.75
CA MET A 1 4.07 -25.58 -19.86
C MET A 1 4.71 -24.22 -20.12
N LYS A 2 3.99 -23.29 -20.76
CA LYS A 2 4.50 -21.92 -20.96
C LYS A 2 4.44 -21.21 -19.61
N LYS A 3 5.60 -20.82 -19.07
CA LYS A 3 5.69 -19.96 -17.88
C LYS A 3 5.00 -18.65 -18.21
N ASN A 4 3.80 -18.45 -17.67
CA ASN A 4 3.15 -17.15 -17.64
C ASN A 4 4.06 -16.26 -16.78
N LYS A 5 4.95 -15.48 -17.40
CA LYS A 5 5.63 -14.36 -16.75
C LYS A 5 4.51 -13.40 -16.34
N SER A 6 4.05 -13.56 -15.10
CA SER A 6 3.02 -12.73 -14.51
C SER A 6 3.43 -11.27 -14.67
N SER A 7 2.46 -10.47 -15.06
CA SER A 7 2.57 -9.04 -15.29
C SER A 7 3.12 -8.29 -14.07
N GLU A 8 4.43 -8.13 -13.99
CA GLU A 8 5.09 -7.08 -13.19
C GLU A 8 5.03 -5.72 -13.91
N ARG A 9 4.19 -5.59 -14.94
CA ARG A 9 3.92 -4.32 -15.59
C ARG A 9 2.86 -3.58 -14.78
N GLY A 10 3.31 -2.98 -13.68
CA GLY A 10 2.59 -1.86 -13.08
C GLY A 10 2.26 -0.82 -14.14
N ARG A 11 1.14 -0.12 -13.99
CA ARG A 11 0.80 1.00 -14.89
C ARG A 11 1.46 2.26 -14.34
N TYR A 12 2.13 3.02 -15.20
CA TYR A 12 2.51 4.39 -14.86
C TYR A 12 1.24 5.16 -14.53
N VAL A 13 1.22 5.74 -13.34
CA VAL A 13 0.16 6.60 -12.85
C VAL A 13 0.77 7.95 -12.52
N SER A 14 0.00 9.02 -12.71
CA SER A 14 0.50 10.36 -12.39
C SER A 14 0.77 10.49 -10.88
N VAL A 15 1.67 11.39 -10.52
CA VAL A 15 2.02 11.65 -9.12
C VAL A 15 0.78 12.07 -8.33
N GLU A 16 -0.07 12.90 -8.92
CA GLU A 16 -1.31 13.40 -8.32
C GLU A 16 -2.27 12.26 -8.02
N LYS A 17 -2.33 11.26 -8.92
CA LYS A 17 -3.16 10.08 -8.71
C LYS A 17 -2.66 9.25 -7.53
N VAL A 18 -1.35 9.06 -7.39
CA VAL A 18 -0.75 8.37 -6.25
C VAL A 18 -1.01 9.13 -4.94
N GLN A 19 -0.80 10.44 -4.94
CA GLN A 19 -1.08 11.30 -3.79
C GLN A 19 -2.55 11.18 -3.37
N LYS A 20 -3.48 11.23 -4.33
CA LYS A 20 -4.91 11.06 -4.04
C LYS A 20 -5.21 9.67 -3.45
N MET A 21 -4.65 8.60 -4.01
CA MET A 21 -4.84 7.24 -3.50
C MET A 21 -4.37 7.08 -2.05
N LEU A 22 -3.21 7.66 -1.71
CA LEU A 22 -2.69 7.61 -0.34
C LEU A 22 -3.54 8.45 0.63
N SER A 23 -3.98 9.63 0.21
CA SER A 23 -4.88 10.48 1.02
C SER A 23 -6.22 9.82 1.29
N ASP A 24 -6.87 9.29 0.25
CA ASP A 24 -8.16 8.59 0.37
C ASP A 24 -8.04 7.36 1.29
N LEU A 25 -6.94 6.60 1.17
CA LEU A 25 -6.66 5.47 2.05
C LEU A 25 -6.51 5.90 3.51
N GLY A 26 -5.75 6.97 3.77
CA GLY A 26 -5.58 7.51 5.12
C GLY A 26 -6.91 7.97 5.74
N LEU A 27 -7.78 8.61 4.96
CA LEU A 27 -9.12 9.01 5.41
C LEU A 27 -9.98 7.80 5.78
N GLN A 28 -10.07 6.80 4.92
CA GLN A 28 -10.86 5.58 5.19
C GLN A 28 -10.33 4.80 6.41
N LEU A 29 -9.01 4.74 6.56
CA LEU A 29 -8.36 4.13 7.71
C LEU A 29 -8.64 4.89 9.01
N CYS A 30 -8.78 6.21 8.99
CA CYS A 30 -8.97 7.02 10.19
C CYS A 30 -10.44 7.39 10.47
N GLU A 31 -11.36 7.18 9.53
CA GLU A 31 -12.76 7.58 9.65
C GLU A 31 -13.42 7.01 10.92
N GLY A 32 -13.99 7.90 11.73
CA GLY A 32 -14.66 7.54 12.99
C GLY A 32 -13.74 7.00 14.10
N ARG A 33 -12.42 6.97 13.89
CA ARG A 33 -11.46 6.37 14.83
C ARG A 33 -10.64 7.46 15.54
N LYS A 34 -10.60 7.41 16.88
CA LYS A 34 -9.70 8.27 17.69
C LYS A 34 -8.25 7.80 17.70
N ARG A 35 -8.02 6.51 17.46
CA ARG A 35 -6.71 5.85 17.40
C ARG A 35 -6.77 4.74 16.36
N ILE A 36 -5.65 4.47 15.71
CA ILE A 36 -5.49 3.34 14.80
C ILE A 36 -4.43 2.39 15.36
N HIS A 37 -4.66 1.09 15.22
CA HIS A 37 -3.64 0.10 15.53
C HIS A 37 -2.79 -0.09 14.28
N ALA A 38 -1.55 0.36 14.33
CA ALA A 38 -0.60 0.20 13.24
C ALA A 38 0.77 -0.21 13.80
N ALA A 39 1.56 -0.86 12.97
CA ALA A 39 2.93 -1.18 13.27
C ALA A 39 3.82 -0.94 12.05
N GLN A 40 4.99 -0.37 12.30
CA GLN A 40 6.09 -0.42 11.34
C GLN A 40 6.83 -1.76 11.50
N ARG A 41 7.12 -2.39 10.38
CA ARG A 41 7.92 -3.62 10.23
C ARG A 41 8.99 -3.35 9.17
N ASP A 42 10.03 -4.17 9.13
CA ASP A 42 11.18 -4.10 8.21
C ASP A 42 11.03 -3.07 7.08
N ASN A 43 10.36 -3.45 6.00
CA ASN A 43 10.09 -2.61 4.84
C ASN A 43 8.60 -2.32 4.65
N SER A 44 7.81 -2.30 5.73
CA SER A 44 6.36 -2.12 5.60
C SER A 44 5.71 -1.38 6.76
N ILE A 45 4.56 -0.77 6.46
CA ILE A 45 3.63 -0.25 7.45
C ILE A 45 2.36 -1.08 7.36
N VAL A 46 1.95 -1.68 8.48
CA VAL A 46 0.76 -2.51 8.58
C VAL A 46 -0.27 -1.83 9.46
N PHE A 47 -1.48 -1.67 8.96
CA PHE A 47 -2.65 -1.19 9.69
C PHE A 47 -3.58 -2.36 10.01
N TYR A 48 -3.97 -2.51 11.26
CA TYR A 48 -4.92 -3.51 11.71
C TYR A 48 -6.33 -2.90 11.73
N VAL A 49 -7.23 -3.46 10.91
CA VAL A 49 -8.62 -3.02 10.78
C VAL A 49 -9.56 -4.17 11.10
N SER A 50 -10.83 -3.87 11.40
CA SER A 50 -11.81 -4.88 11.86
C SER A 50 -12.07 -6.04 10.89
N GLY A 51 -11.60 -5.95 9.63
CA GLY A 51 -11.70 -7.00 8.61
C GLY A 51 -10.36 -7.58 8.14
N GLY A 52 -9.24 -7.30 8.83
CA GLY A 52 -7.92 -7.81 8.48
C GLY A 52 -6.82 -6.76 8.57
N THR A 53 -5.91 -6.75 7.60
CA THR A 53 -4.77 -5.83 7.58
C THR A 53 -4.62 -5.13 6.24
N VAL A 54 -4.31 -3.83 6.28
CA VAL A 54 -3.77 -3.11 5.12
C VAL A 54 -2.26 -3.04 5.26
N ASN A 55 -1.52 -3.48 4.24
CA ASN A 55 -0.07 -3.48 4.23
C ASN A 55 0.45 -2.58 3.10
N ILE A 56 1.27 -1.59 3.45
CA ILE A 56 2.06 -0.80 2.52
C ILE A 56 3.49 -1.31 2.60
N THR A 57 3.93 -2.04 1.58
CA THR A 57 5.29 -2.58 1.49
C THR A 57 6.13 -1.70 0.58
N PHE A 58 7.25 -1.22 1.10
CA PHE A 58 8.30 -0.54 0.36
C PHE A 58 9.21 -1.62 -0.21
N GLN A 59 9.07 -1.92 -1.50
CA GLN A 59 10.07 -2.71 -2.17
C GLN A 59 11.30 -1.85 -2.41
N GLU A 60 12.48 -2.40 -2.14
CA GLU A 60 13.71 -1.86 -2.69
C GLU A 60 13.65 -2.05 -4.22
N GLY A 61 13.23 -1.00 -4.92
CA GLY A 61 13.31 -0.96 -6.38
C GLY A 61 14.75 -0.70 -6.78
N GLY A 62 15.40 -1.71 -7.38
CA GLY A 62 16.73 -1.59 -7.97
C GLY A 62 16.76 -0.47 -9.01
N ALA A 63 17.42 0.62 -8.66
CA ALA A 63 17.98 1.52 -9.65
C ALA A 63 19.18 0.81 -10.29
N GLN A 64 18.95 0.18 -11.44
CA GLN A 64 19.96 0.04 -12.50
C GLN A 64 19.47 0.82 -13.71
#